data_AF-A0A3C1ISK6-F1
#
_entry.id   AF-A0A3C1ISK6-F1
#
_cell.length_a   1.000
_cell.length_b   1.000
_cell.length_c   1.000
_cell.angle_alpha   90.00
_cell.angle_beta   90.00
_cell.angle_gamma   90.00
#
_symmetry.space_group_name_H-M   'P 1'
#
loop_
_entity.id
_entity.type
_entity.pdbx_description
1 polymer ?
#
loop_
_entity_poly.entity_id
_entity_poly.type
_entity_poly.pdbx_seq_one_letter_code
_entity_poly.pdbx_strand_id
1 'polypeptide(L)'
;MIAMTSCETNDPFSDIMDAGQPVPTVTWSVGSTVAAAGDSIEISGKYYTDKNHTPDHSEVWETVVLKETAAATVGLTSSLKYTQTVNVSDTVRTSMSASFPHSMATWNGHEWQLDTKIPTSQTLKSVTWATPEKWDQKKFDSYYPADFKQTFIDKVIDYLTKDNTYYSDLRGVYINYDFTAEQVQGVIAKYPALDQTALNSLVPAEGTEKSDVWFTDATVVVGKYYTDIVDGKTVYHEVPTADATDPSKTYYDVYKSSAWVFCRYDDNTGGVVTAVRDEYMPVFKDLISLIPFTDWVYSTSDKAYKVDFSRKYSLNLVFKVFDTEGHCGYTTGESGIKQIELN
;
A
#
# COMPACT_ATOMS: atom_id res chain seq x y z
N MET A 1 -52.57 28.27 21.78
CA MET A 1 -51.67 29.16 21.02
C MET A 1 -50.26 28.78 21.44
N ILE A 2 -49.60 27.95 20.63
CA ILE A 2 -48.25 27.44 20.90
C ILE A 2 -47.29 28.49 20.36
N ALA A 3 -46.57 29.18 21.26
CA ALA A 3 -45.47 30.04 20.89
C ALA A 3 -44.30 29.12 20.49
N MET A 4 -43.99 29.09 19.19
CA MET A 4 -42.78 28.45 18.69
C MET A 4 -41.64 29.42 18.98
N THR A 5 -40.90 29.18 20.07
CA THR A 5 -39.57 29.76 20.25
C THR A 5 -38.66 29.10 19.23
N SER A 6 -38.30 29.84 18.19
CA SER A 6 -37.22 29.43 17.29
C SER A 6 -35.95 29.29 18.11
N CYS A 7 -35.28 28.14 18.02
CA CYS A 7 -33.87 28.05 18.37
C CYS A 7 -33.14 29.04 17.47
N GLU A 8 -32.65 30.15 18.04
CA GLU A 8 -31.65 30.96 17.37
C GLU A 8 -30.48 30.03 17.04
N THR A 9 -30.20 29.89 15.74
CA THR A 9 -28.98 29.25 15.27
C THR A 9 -27.84 30.03 15.88
N ASN A 10 -27.17 29.44 16.86
CA ASN A 10 -25.97 30.02 17.46
C ASN A 10 -24.91 30.08 16.35
N ASP A 11 -24.75 31.23 15.71
CA ASP A 11 -23.74 31.47 14.68
C ASP A 11 -22.42 31.74 15.41
N PRO A 12 -21.46 30.78 15.39
CA PRO A 12 -20.20 30.94 16.11
C PRO A 12 -19.34 32.08 15.53
N PHE A 13 -19.73 32.70 14.41
CA PHE A 13 -19.04 33.86 13.85
C PHE A 13 -19.65 35.20 14.30
N SER A 14 -20.96 35.27 14.57
CA SER A 14 -21.62 36.53 14.99
C SER A 14 -21.23 36.98 16.39
N ASP A 15 -20.72 36.07 17.23
CA ASP A 15 -20.25 36.37 18.59
C ASP A 15 -18.78 36.82 18.63
N ILE A 16 -18.03 36.72 17.52
CA ILE A 16 -16.57 36.87 17.51
C ILE A 16 -16.06 37.82 16.42
N MET A 17 -16.82 38.06 15.34
CA MET A 17 -16.42 38.97 14.26
C MET A 17 -17.62 39.68 13.62
N ASP A 18 -17.50 40.99 13.41
CA ASP A 18 -18.51 41.78 12.70
C ASP A 18 -18.18 41.84 11.20
N ALA A 19 -19.21 41.70 10.35
CA ALA A 19 -19.04 41.84 8.91
C ALA A 19 -18.58 43.28 8.55
N GLY A 20 -17.39 43.41 7.95
CA GLY A 20 -16.78 44.71 7.61
C GLY A 20 -15.84 45.28 8.67
N GLN A 21 -15.57 44.52 9.74
CA GLN A 21 -14.58 44.87 10.76
C GLN A 21 -13.17 44.96 10.14
N PRO A 22 -12.47 46.09 10.31
CA PRO A 22 -11.09 46.23 9.85
C PRO A 22 -10.19 45.31 10.68
N VAL A 23 -9.42 44.48 9.99
CA VAL A 23 -8.42 43.57 10.59
C VAL A 23 -7.03 43.86 10.01
N PRO A 24 -5.95 43.52 10.72
CA PRO A 24 -4.60 43.62 10.17
C PRO A 24 -4.47 42.94 8.80
N THR A 25 -3.87 43.63 7.83
CA THR A 25 -3.50 43.00 6.55
C THR A 25 -2.16 42.32 6.71
N VAL A 26 -2.07 41.04 6.33
CA VAL A 26 -0.91 40.19 6.61
C VAL A 26 -0.41 39.51 5.33
N THR A 27 0.91 39.48 5.15
CA THR A 27 1.63 38.64 4.18
C THR A 27 2.84 38.04 4.88
N TRP A 28 3.16 36.76 4.63
CA TRP A 28 4.27 36.14 5.32
C TRP A 28 4.90 34.98 4.54
N SER A 29 6.11 34.62 4.93
CA SER A 29 6.89 33.51 4.36
C SER A 29 7.68 32.76 5.43
N VAL A 30 8.05 31.53 5.09
CA VAL A 30 8.97 30.68 5.85
C VAL A 30 10.30 30.60 5.12
N GLY A 31 11.41 30.52 5.84
CA GLY A 31 12.76 30.44 5.26
C GLY A 31 13.08 29.09 4.60
N SER A 32 12.34 28.04 4.94
CA SER A 32 12.47 26.69 4.36
C SER A 32 11.11 26.00 4.36
N THR A 33 10.90 25.03 3.47
CA THR A 33 9.75 24.10 3.47
C THR A 33 10.09 22.76 4.11
N VAL A 34 11.31 22.60 4.63
CA VAL A 34 11.80 21.38 5.29
C VAL A 34 12.59 21.78 6.55
N ALA A 35 12.36 21.08 7.66
CA ALA A 35 13.11 21.27 8.91
C ALA A 35 13.36 19.93 9.60
N ALA A 36 14.44 19.83 10.39
CA ALA A 36 14.62 18.67 11.27
C ALA A 36 13.71 18.81 12.50
N ALA A 37 13.16 17.70 12.98
CA ALA A 37 12.35 17.73 14.20
C ALA A 37 13.17 18.20 15.42
N GLY A 38 12.76 19.31 16.02
CA GLY A 38 13.48 19.96 17.13
C GLY A 38 14.23 21.24 16.76
N ASP A 39 14.46 21.47 15.47
CA ASP A 39 15.11 22.69 14.98
C ASP A 39 14.12 23.85 14.92
N SER A 40 14.66 25.07 14.76
CA SER A 40 13.84 26.26 14.57
C SER A 40 13.66 26.61 13.09
N ILE A 41 12.48 27.10 12.73
CA ILE A 41 12.12 27.54 11.39
C ILE A 41 12.15 29.07 11.36
N GLU A 42 12.84 29.64 10.37
CA GLU A 42 12.84 31.07 10.11
C GLU A 42 11.51 31.50 9.50
N ILE A 43 10.95 32.61 9.97
CA ILE A 43 9.75 33.23 9.43
C ILE A 43 10.01 34.72 9.16
N SER A 44 9.30 35.24 8.16
CA SER A 44 9.21 36.67 7.87
C SER A 44 7.75 37.04 7.72
N GLY A 45 7.23 37.81 8.67
CA GLY A 45 5.87 38.31 8.69
C GLY A 45 5.85 39.80 8.38
N LYS A 46 4.93 40.21 7.52
CA LYS A 46 4.70 41.60 7.11
C LYS A 46 3.25 41.96 7.33
N TYR A 47 3.01 43.08 8.02
CA TYR A 47 1.65 43.47 8.34
C TYR A 47 1.47 44.97 8.56
N TYR A 48 0.24 45.43 8.40
CA TYR A 48 -0.16 46.79 8.77
C TYR A 48 -1.64 46.82 9.18
N THR A 49 -1.99 47.82 9.97
CA THR A 49 -3.37 48.15 10.35
C THR A 49 -3.80 49.45 9.66
N ASP A 50 -5.09 49.77 9.75
CA ASP A 50 -5.56 51.11 9.37
C ASP A 50 -5.07 52.18 10.37
N LYS A 51 -5.47 53.43 10.15
CA LYS A 51 -5.02 54.57 10.99
C LYS A 51 -5.61 54.59 12.40
N ASN A 52 -6.66 53.82 12.67
CA ASN A 52 -7.40 53.85 13.92
C ASN A 52 -7.02 52.68 14.84
N HIS A 53 -6.39 51.64 14.30
CA HIS A 53 -6.00 50.45 15.06
C HIS A 53 -4.48 50.34 15.19
N THR A 54 -4.03 49.86 16.36
CA THR A 54 -2.61 49.65 16.65
C THR A 54 -2.32 48.15 16.75
N PRO A 55 -1.29 47.62 16.07
CA PRO A 55 -0.90 46.22 16.25
C PRO A 55 -0.44 45.95 17.69
N ASP A 56 -0.85 44.82 18.26
CA ASP A 56 -0.52 44.42 19.63
C ASP A 56 0.53 43.29 19.66
N HIS A 57 0.25 42.19 18.98
CA HIS A 57 1.16 41.06 18.88
C HIS A 57 0.90 40.22 17.63
N SER A 58 1.80 39.27 17.36
CA SER A 58 1.64 38.29 16.29
C SER A 58 1.80 36.88 16.84
N GLU A 59 1.05 35.94 16.29
CA GLU A 59 1.08 34.54 16.69
C GLU A 59 1.39 33.65 15.49
N VAL A 60 2.11 32.55 15.74
CA VAL A 60 2.20 31.44 14.79
C VAL A 60 1.43 30.26 15.35
N TRP A 61 0.51 29.76 14.54
CA TRP A 61 -0.24 28.54 14.83
C TRP A 61 0.27 27.41 13.95
N GLU A 62 0.46 26.23 14.53
CA GLU A 62 0.77 25.00 13.82
C GLU A 62 -0.42 24.05 13.83
N THR A 63 -0.65 23.41 12.70
CA THR A 63 -1.44 22.19 12.60
C THR A 63 -0.51 21.05 12.20
N VAL A 64 -0.38 20.05 13.06
CA VAL A 64 0.47 18.89 12.84
C VAL A 64 -0.31 17.85 12.06
N VAL A 65 0.20 17.49 10.88
CA VAL A 65 -0.34 16.44 10.04
C VAL A 65 0.62 15.25 10.07
N LEU A 66 0.09 14.09 10.45
CA LEU A 66 0.75 12.79 10.41
C LEU A 66 0.46 12.13 9.07
N LYS A 67 1.49 11.55 8.45
CA LYS A 67 1.37 10.66 7.31
C LYS A 67 2.10 9.36 7.59
N GLU A 68 1.39 8.24 7.49
CA GLU A 68 1.96 6.90 7.59
C GLU A 68 1.75 6.15 6.29
N THR A 69 2.76 5.41 5.87
CA THR A 69 2.71 4.48 4.76
C THR A 69 3.27 3.15 5.22
N ALA A 70 2.51 2.08 5.05
CA ALA A 70 2.92 0.71 5.31
C ALA A 70 2.80 -0.09 4.01
N ALA A 71 3.86 -0.80 3.62
CA ALA A 71 3.90 -1.55 2.37
C ALA A 71 4.58 -2.91 2.55
N ALA A 72 4.09 -3.92 1.83
CA ALA A 72 4.74 -5.21 1.72
C ALA A 72 4.73 -5.69 0.27
N THR A 73 5.84 -6.27 -0.17
CA THR A 73 6.02 -6.76 -1.54
C THR A 73 6.31 -8.25 -1.52
N VAL A 74 5.80 -8.98 -2.51
CA VAL A 74 6.11 -10.41 -2.68
C VAL A 74 7.60 -10.58 -2.97
N GLY A 75 8.27 -11.38 -2.14
CA GLY A 75 9.67 -11.76 -2.26
C GLY A 75 9.90 -13.20 -2.70
N LEU A 76 8.89 -14.07 -2.55
CA LEU A 76 9.00 -15.51 -2.82
C LEU A 76 8.92 -15.87 -4.32
N THR A 77 8.39 -14.98 -5.16
CA THR A 77 8.17 -15.21 -6.59
C THR A 77 9.09 -14.39 -7.49
N SER A 78 9.31 -14.89 -8.70
CA SER A 78 10.22 -14.27 -9.67
C SER A 78 9.52 -13.22 -10.53
N SER A 79 8.32 -13.50 -11.06
CA SER A 79 7.65 -12.64 -12.03
C SER A 79 6.49 -11.84 -11.43
N LEU A 80 5.75 -12.39 -10.47
CA LEU A 80 4.74 -11.70 -9.69
C LEU A 80 5.44 -10.68 -8.77
N LYS A 81 5.17 -9.39 -8.98
CA LYS A 81 5.72 -8.25 -8.23
C LYS A 81 4.62 -7.47 -7.50
N TYR A 82 3.71 -8.19 -6.84
CA TYR A 82 2.63 -7.55 -6.11
C TYR A 82 3.15 -6.82 -4.86
N THR A 83 2.70 -5.57 -4.68
CA THR A 83 2.91 -4.76 -3.48
C THR A 83 1.56 -4.32 -2.93
N GLN A 84 1.29 -4.60 -1.66
CA GLN A 84 0.18 -4.02 -0.93
C GLN A 84 0.65 -2.78 -0.19
N THR A 85 -0.09 -1.67 -0.30
CA THR A 85 0.22 -0.42 0.38
C THR A 85 -1.01 0.11 1.09
N VAL A 86 -0.84 0.52 2.34
CA VAL A 86 -1.83 1.26 3.13
C VAL A 86 -1.24 2.61 3.48
N ASN A 87 -2.05 3.66 3.31
CA ASN A 87 -1.68 5.02 3.67
C ASN A 87 -2.68 5.55 4.69
N VAL A 88 -2.18 6.21 5.73
CA VAL A 88 -2.98 6.93 6.72
C VAL A 88 -2.50 8.38 6.73
N SER A 89 -3.43 9.32 6.72
CA SER A 89 -3.16 10.74 6.93
C SER A 89 -4.12 11.25 7.98
N ASP A 90 -3.59 11.91 9.01
CA ASP A 90 -4.39 12.39 10.13
C ASP A 90 -3.90 13.77 10.61
N THR A 91 -4.83 14.57 11.14
CA THR A 91 -4.53 15.83 11.81
C THR A 91 -4.43 15.58 13.30
N VAL A 92 -3.21 15.60 13.83
CA VAL A 92 -2.91 15.16 15.21
C VAL A 92 -3.25 16.24 16.23
N ARG A 93 -2.94 17.50 15.91
CA ARG A 93 -3.21 18.65 16.79
C ARG A 93 -3.15 19.97 16.03
N THR A 94 -3.84 20.97 16.57
CA THR A 94 -3.66 22.38 16.21
C THR A 94 -3.38 23.17 17.48
N SER A 95 -2.33 23.98 17.49
CA SER A 95 -1.90 24.75 18.66
C SER A 95 -1.11 25.99 18.26
N MET A 96 -1.06 26.99 19.15
CA MET A 96 -0.12 28.10 19.01
C MET A 96 1.32 27.62 19.29
N SER A 97 2.22 27.85 18.35
CA SER A 97 3.65 27.52 18.48
C SER A 97 4.44 28.63 19.16
N ALA A 98 4.10 29.89 18.86
CA ALA A 98 4.78 31.06 19.42
C ALA A 98 3.90 32.31 19.35
N SER A 99 4.14 33.26 20.25
CA SER A 99 3.58 34.61 20.25
C SER A 99 4.71 35.63 20.39
N PHE A 100 4.62 36.72 19.64
CA PHE A 100 5.64 37.76 19.52
C PHE A 100 5.01 39.13 19.77
N PRO A 101 5.48 39.91 20.77
CA PRO A 101 4.97 41.26 20.99
C PRO A 101 5.31 42.18 19.81
N HIS A 102 4.45 43.15 19.52
CA HIS A 102 4.63 44.08 18.40
C HIS A 102 5.95 44.85 18.46
N SER A 103 6.50 45.08 19.65
CA SER A 103 7.80 45.75 19.85
C SER A 103 9.00 45.04 19.18
N MET A 104 8.85 43.80 18.73
CA MET A 104 9.88 43.08 17.97
C MET A 104 9.88 43.41 16.48
N ALA A 105 8.80 43.99 15.96
CA ALA A 105 8.70 44.34 14.54
C ALA A 105 9.36 45.69 14.25
N THR A 106 9.89 45.83 13.04
CA THR A 106 10.49 47.08 12.56
C THR A 106 9.65 47.67 11.44
N TRP A 107 9.45 48.99 11.46
CA TRP A 107 8.76 49.68 10.37
C TRP A 107 9.70 49.84 9.17
N ASN A 108 9.34 49.28 8.02
CA ASN A 108 10.18 49.32 6.82
C ASN A 108 9.88 50.50 5.88
N GLY A 109 9.01 51.44 6.31
CA GLY A 109 8.55 52.58 5.50
C GLY A 109 7.12 52.41 4.97
N HIS A 110 6.63 51.18 4.86
CA HIS A 110 5.30 50.86 4.32
C HIS A 110 4.49 49.91 5.21
N GLU A 111 5.15 48.96 5.86
CA GLU A 111 4.55 47.93 6.70
C GLU A 111 5.49 47.56 7.87
N TRP A 112 4.95 46.92 8.89
CA TRP A 112 5.72 46.32 9.96
C TRP A 112 6.28 44.98 9.52
N GLN A 113 7.56 44.74 9.78
CA GLN A 113 8.25 43.50 9.44
C GLN A 113 8.79 42.83 10.70
N LEU A 114 8.43 41.55 10.88
CA LEU A 114 8.90 40.67 11.94
C LEU A 114 9.65 39.48 11.31
N ASP A 115 10.97 39.49 11.46
CA ASP A 115 11.83 38.36 11.09
C ASP A 115 12.27 37.64 12.36
N THR A 116 11.90 36.38 12.51
CA THR A 116 12.14 35.62 13.75
C THR A 116 12.21 34.11 13.48
N LYS A 117 12.35 33.33 14.55
CA LYS A 117 12.41 31.86 14.52
C LYS A 117 11.35 31.27 15.44
N ILE A 118 10.73 30.17 15.00
CA ILE A 118 9.81 29.35 15.80
C ILE A 118 10.40 27.97 16.04
N PRO A 119 10.27 27.37 17.23
CA PRO A 119 10.76 26.02 17.49
C PRO A 119 9.83 24.96 16.87
N THR A 120 10.39 23.81 16.53
CA THR A 120 9.61 22.58 16.24
C THR A 120 9.81 21.56 17.36
N SER A 121 8.89 20.60 17.47
CA SER A 121 8.99 19.55 18.50
C SER A 121 9.88 18.39 18.06
N GLN A 122 10.84 18.00 18.91
CA GLN A 122 11.67 16.79 18.72
C GLN A 122 10.86 15.48 18.67
N THR A 123 9.62 15.49 19.19
CA THR A 123 8.74 14.30 19.18
C THR A 123 8.16 13.99 17.80
N LEU A 124 8.25 14.94 16.85
CA LEU A 124 7.75 14.80 15.49
C LEU A 124 8.80 14.22 14.53
N LYS A 125 9.74 13.45 15.07
CA LYS A 125 10.80 12.84 14.28
C LYS A 125 10.22 11.73 13.40
N SER A 126 10.67 11.67 12.15
CA SER A 126 10.22 10.63 11.23
C SER A 126 10.69 9.25 11.70
N VAL A 127 9.87 8.23 11.45
CA VAL A 127 10.20 6.82 11.70
C VAL A 127 10.25 6.10 10.37
N THR A 128 11.32 5.34 10.16
CA THR A 128 11.46 4.47 8.98
C THR A 128 11.83 3.06 9.43
N TRP A 129 11.13 2.07 8.89
CA TRP A 129 11.46 0.66 9.00
C TRP A 129 11.36 0.06 7.60
N ALA A 130 12.49 0.00 6.90
CA ALA A 130 12.55 -0.34 5.49
C ALA A 130 13.40 -1.59 5.28
N THR A 131 12.84 -2.56 4.55
CA THR A 131 13.47 -3.80 4.09
C THR A 131 14.43 -4.44 5.13
N PRO A 132 13.94 -4.86 6.31
CA PRO A 132 14.81 -5.37 7.38
C PRO A 132 15.39 -6.74 7.05
N GLU A 133 16.65 -6.99 7.43
CA GLU A 133 17.29 -8.31 7.32
C GLU A 133 16.69 -9.34 8.30
N LYS A 134 16.19 -8.87 9.45
CA LYS A 134 15.61 -9.72 10.50
C LYS A 134 14.15 -9.33 10.74
N TRP A 135 13.30 -10.35 10.85
CA TRP A 135 11.89 -10.15 11.15
C TRP A 135 11.71 -9.61 12.57
N ASP A 136 10.90 -8.56 12.71
CA ASP A 136 10.52 -7.98 13.99
C ASP A 136 8.98 -7.94 14.07
N GLN A 137 8.42 -8.97 14.70
CA GLN A 137 6.97 -9.13 14.83
C GLN A 137 6.34 -7.96 15.62
N LYS A 138 7.04 -7.42 16.63
CA LYS A 138 6.50 -6.32 17.45
C LYS A 138 6.41 -5.03 16.65
N LYS A 139 7.43 -4.72 15.83
CA LYS A 139 7.37 -3.57 14.91
C LYS A 139 6.27 -3.73 13.88
N PHE A 140 6.15 -4.91 13.27
CA PHE A 140 5.09 -5.17 12.31
C PHE A 140 3.71 -4.91 12.93
N ASP A 141 3.43 -5.51 14.09
CA ASP A 141 2.13 -5.37 14.76
C ASP A 141 1.84 -3.94 15.24
N SER A 142 2.88 -3.12 15.43
CA SER A 142 2.75 -1.71 15.81
C SER A 142 2.52 -0.77 14.63
N TYR A 143 2.91 -1.18 13.42
CA TYR A 143 2.98 -0.31 12.24
C TYR A 143 1.97 -0.68 11.13
N TYR A 144 1.44 -1.90 11.16
CA TYR A 144 0.54 -2.42 10.13
C TYR A 144 -0.84 -2.68 10.74
N PRO A 145 -1.92 -2.50 9.97
CA PRO A 145 -3.26 -2.86 10.43
C PRO A 145 -3.40 -4.38 10.61
N ALA A 146 -4.29 -4.79 11.50
CA ALA A 146 -4.41 -6.18 11.93
C ALA A 146 -4.77 -7.17 10.79
N ASP A 147 -5.52 -6.71 9.80
CA ASP A 147 -5.97 -7.47 8.63
C ASP A 147 -4.98 -7.45 7.45
N PHE A 148 -3.88 -6.71 7.57
CA PHE A 148 -2.92 -6.50 6.49
C PHE A 148 -2.35 -7.82 5.95
N LYS A 149 -1.92 -8.71 6.86
CA LYS A 149 -1.29 -10.00 6.50
C LYS A 149 -2.25 -10.88 5.70
N GLN A 150 -3.50 -11.00 6.16
CA GLN A 150 -4.49 -11.86 5.52
C GLN A 150 -4.85 -11.31 4.14
N THR A 151 -5.14 -10.01 4.05
CA THR A 151 -5.46 -9.35 2.76
C THR A 151 -4.33 -9.51 1.75
N PHE A 152 -3.08 -9.42 2.21
CA PHE A 152 -1.91 -9.62 1.36
C PHE A 152 -1.83 -11.06 0.86
N ILE A 153 -1.92 -12.05 1.75
CA ILE A 153 -1.87 -13.47 1.39
C ILE A 153 -3.00 -13.78 0.40
N ASP A 154 -4.25 -13.43 0.73
CA ASP A 154 -5.41 -13.71 -0.12
C ASP A 154 -5.22 -13.18 -1.55
N LYS A 155 -4.65 -11.98 -1.69
CA LYS A 155 -4.34 -11.39 -3.00
C LYS A 155 -3.22 -12.12 -3.74
N VAL A 156 -2.15 -12.51 -3.05
CA VAL A 156 -1.05 -13.26 -3.67
C VAL A 156 -1.52 -14.63 -4.14
N ILE A 157 -2.26 -15.35 -3.30
CA ILE A 157 -2.83 -16.65 -3.63
C ILE A 157 -3.80 -16.52 -4.81
N ASP A 158 -4.67 -15.51 -4.82
CA ASP A 158 -5.58 -15.22 -5.94
C ASP A 158 -4.81 -14.98 -7.24
N TYR A 159 -3.77 -14.14 -7.24
CA TYR A 159 -2.94 -13.94 -8.44
C TYR A 159 -2.33 -15.24 -8.95
N LEU A 160 -1.82 -16.10 -8.08
CA LEU A 160 -1.16 -17.34 -8.46
C LEU A 160 -2.13 -18.44 -8.93
N THR A 161 -3.43 -18.32 -8.62
CA THR A 161 -4.37 -19.45 -8.78
C THR A 161 -5.68 -19.14 -9.49
N LYS A 162 -6.01 -17.86 -9.72
CA LYS A 162 -7.25 -17.48 -10.43
C LYS A 162 -7.26 -17.94 -11.89
N ASP A 163 -6.08 -18.01 -12.50
CA ASP A 163 -5.81 -18.43 -13.86
C ASP A 163 -4.35 -18.88 -13.99
N ASN A 164 -3.93 -19.23 -15.20
CA ASN A 164 -2.57 -19.73 -15.47
C ASN A 164 -1.55 -18.64 -15.83
N THR A 165 -1.86 -17.35 -15.66
CA THR A 165 -0.95 -16.23 -15.99
C THR A 165 0.37 -16.33 -15.24
N TYR A 166 0.32 -16.75 -13.98
CA TYR A 166 1.50 -16.90 -13.12
C TYR A 166 1.91 -18.37 -12.91
N TYR A 167 1.61 -19.25 -13.87
CA TYR A 167 1.97 -20.68 -13.82
C TYR A 167 3.44 -20.92 -13.41
N SER A 168 4.38 -20.20 -14.02
CA SER A 168 5.81 -20.36 -13.73
C SER A 168 6.17 -20.02 -12.28
N ASP A 169 5.53 -19.00 -11.69
CA ASP A 169 5.74 -18.67 -10.28
C ASP A 169 5.05 -19.66 -9.37
N LEU A 170 3.83 -20.12 -9.68
CA LEU A 170 3.15 -21.16 -8.90
C LEU A 170 4.00 -22.44 -8.83
N ARG A 171 4.50 -22.89 -9.99
CA ARG A 171 5.44 -24.01 -10.07
C ARG A 171 6.73 -23.72 -9.28
N GLY A 172 7.27 -22.52 -9.42
CA GLY A 172 8.47 -22.08 -8.70
C GLY A 172 8.30 -22.12 -7.18
N VAL A 173 7.13 -21.70 -6.67
CA VAL A 173 6.80 -21.79 -5.24
C VAL A 173 6.77 -23.24 -4.78
N TYR A 174 6.09 -24.14 -5.49
CA TYR A 174 6.07 -25.56 -5.12
C TYR A 174 7.47 -26.17 -5.05
N ILE A 175 8.29 -25.92 -6.08
CA ILE A 175 9.62 -26.53 -6.19
C ILE A 175 10.57 -26.01 -5.11
N ASN A 176 10.56 -24.69 -4.86
CA ASN A 176 11.57 -24.05 -4.03
C ASN A 176 11.17 -23.90 -2.57
N TYR A 177 9.86 -23.93 -2.25
CA TYR A 177 9.40 -23.85 -0.87
C TYR A 177 9.44 -25.21 -0.17
N ASP A 178 9.92 -25.24 1.07
CA ASP A 178 10.14 -26.46 1.83
C ASP A 178 8.86 -26.93 2.58
N PHE A 179 7.85 -27.32 1.81
CA PHE A 179 6.67 -27.99 2.37
C PHE A 179 7.05 -29.31 3.04
N THR A 180 6.53 -29.57 4.24
CA THR A 180 6.72 -30.87 4.92
C THR A 180 5.84 -31.96 4.30
N ALA A 181 6.20 -33.22 4.52
CA ALA A 181 5.40 -34.35 4.08
C ALA A 181 3.98 -34.32 4.66
N GLU A 182 3.84 -33.94 5.93
CA GLU A 182 2.55 -33.84 6.62
C GLU A 182 1.68 -32.74 6.04
N GLN A 183 2.27 -31.58 5.68
CA GLN A 183 1.54 -30.49 5.04
C GLN A 183 0.96 -30.94 3.70
N VAL A 184 1.78 -31.56 2.85
CA VAL A 184 1.34 -32.04 1.53
C VAL A 184 0.27 -33.12 1.67
N GLN A 185 0.48 -34.12 2.54
CA GLN A 185 -0.50 -35.17 2.80
C GLN A 185 -1.83 -34.62 3.34
N GLY A 186 -1.78 -33.64 4.24
CA GLY A 186 -2.96 -32.99 4.79
C GLY A 186 -3.79 -32.26 3.74
N VAL A 187 -3.14 -31.69 2.71
CA VAL A 187 -3.83 -31.09 1.56
C VAL A 187 -4.42 -32.16 0.65
N ILE A 188 -3.64 -33.19 0.28
CA ILE A 188 -4.10 -34.30 -0.59
C ILE A 188 -5.37 -34.96 -0.03
N ALA A 189 -5.42 -35.18 1.29
CA ALA A 189 -6.56 -35.81 1.96
C ALA A 189 -7.89 -35.04 1.78
N LYS A 190 -7.86 -33.74 1.44
CA LYS A 190 -9.06 -32.94 1.15
C LYS A 190 -9.66 -33.23 -0.23
N TYR A 191 -8.91 -33.89 -1.12
CA TYR A 191 -9.28 -34.12 -2.51
C TYR A 191 -9.33 -35.62 -2.87
N PRO A 192 -10.13 -36.45 -2.16
CA PRO A 192 -10.15 -37.90 -2.34
C PRO A 192 -10.69 -38.36 -3.72
N ALA A 193 -11.38 -37.47 -4.44
CA ALA A 193 -11.93 -37.76 -5.77
C ALA A 193 -10.90 -37.65 -6.90
N LEU A 194 -9.74 -37.03 -6.64
CA LEU A 194 -8.65 -36.91 -7.61
C LEU A 194 -7.75 -38.16 -7.59
N ASP A 195 -6.91 -38.32 -8.61
CA ASP A 195 -5.96 -39.43 -8.69
C ASP A 195 -4.97 -39.38 -7.51
N GLN A 196 -5.20 -40.25 -6.53
CA GLN A 196 -4.39 -40.33 -5.32
C GLN A 196 -2.97 -40.83 -5.60
N THR A 197 -2.79 -41.70 -6.60
CA THR A 197 -1.46 -42.19 -6.97
C THR A 197 -0.62 -41.03 -7.50
N ALA A 198 -1.22 -40.22 -8.38
CA ALA A 198 -0.58 -39.03 -8.89
C ALA A 198 -0.31 -38.00 -7.78
N LEU A 199 -1.30 -37.68 -6.95
CA LEU A 199 -1.14 -36.69 -5.88
C LEU A 199 -0.09 -37.11 -4.85
N ASN A 200 -0.02 -38.38 -4.47
CA ASN A 200 0.99 -38.86 -3.52
C ASN A 200 2.43 -38.70 -4.03
N SER A 201 2.64 -38.54 -5.34
CA SER A 201 3.97 -38.18 -5.88
C SER A 201 4.43 -36.77 -5.49
N LEU A 202 3.52 -35.88 -5.07
CA LEU A 202 3.84 -34.54 -4.59
C LEU A 202 4.51 -34.54 -3.21
N VAL A 203 4.34 -35.63 -2.43
CA VAL A 203 4.86 -35.73 -1.07
C VAL A 203 6.40 -35.78 -1.14
N PRO A 204 7.10 -34.87 -0.45
CA PRO A 204 8.56 -34.88 -0.41
C PRO A 204 9.09 -36.24 0.03
N ALA A 205 10.00 -36.80 -0.76
CA ALA A 205 10.67 -38.07 -0.50
C ALA A 205 12.18 -37.90 -0.63
N GLU A 206 12.95 -38.57 0.23
CA GLU A 206 14.41 -38.52 0.17
C GLU A 206 14.92 -38.93 -1.22
N GLY A 207 15.89 -38.17 -1.74
CA GLY A 207 16.51 -38.44 -3.04
C GLY A 207 15.64 -38.12 -4.26
N THR A 208 14.47 -37.48 -4.08
CA THR A 208 13.60 -37.04 -5.19
C THR A 208 13.61 -35.52 -5.29
N GLU A 209 13.88 -34.98 -6.47
CA GLU A 209 13.76 -33.54 -6.71
C GLU A 209 12.31 -33.17 -7.05
N LYS A 210 11.77 -32.11 -6.43
CA LYS A 210 10.42 -31.61 -6.74
C LYS A 210 10.26 -31.20 -8.22
N SER A 211 11.35 -30.84 -8.88
CA SER A 211 11.42 -30.57 -10.33
C SER A 211 11.15 -31.82 -11.17
N ASP A 212 11.56 -33.00 -10.72
CA ASP A 212 11.29 -34.27 -11.41
C ASP A 212 9.83 -34.69 -11.27
N VAL A 213 9.19 -34.29 -10.16
CA VAL A 213 7.77 -34.52 -9.89
C VAL A 213 6.90 -33.57 -10.70
N TRP A 214 7.24 -32.26 -10.76
CA TRP A 214 6.55 -31.26 -11.57
C TRP A 214 7.31 -30.94 -12.87
N PHE A 215 7.09 -31.75 -13.90
CA PHE A 215 7.84 -31.75 -15.15
C PHE A 215 6.94 -31.65 -16.40
N THR A 216 7.59 -31.33 -17.52
CA THR A 216 7.02 -31.33 -18.87
C THR A 216 8.07 -31.81 -19.86
N ASP A 217 7.67 -32.63 -20.82
CA ASP A 217 8.52 -33.13 -21.90
C ASP A 217 7.80 -32.95 -23.25
N ALA A 218 8.10 -31.83 -23.90
CA ALA A 218 7.52 -31.44 -25.19
C ALA A 218 8.01 -32.30 -26.37
N THR A 219 8.91 -33.27 -26.15
CA THR A 219 9.39 -34.16 -27.21
C THR A 219 8.54 -35.42 -27.35
N VAL A 220 7.71 -35.72 -26.35
CA VAL A 220 6.89 -36.93 -26.30
C VAL A 220 5.41 -36.57 -26.37
N VAL A 221 4.78 -36.85 -27.50
CA VAL A 221 3.32 -36.69 -27.68
C VAL A 221 2.61 -37.89 -27.04
N VAL A 222 1.68 -37.61 -26.11
CA VAL A 222 0.92 -38.63 -25.37
C VAL A 222 -0.56 -38.63 -25.70
N GLY A 223 -1.04 -37.59 -26.37
CA GLY A 223 -2.44 -37.48 -26.78
C GLY A 223 -2.66 -36.31 -27.72
N LYS A 224 -3.94 -36.05 -27.99
CA LYS A 224 -4.41 -34.90 -28.75
C LYS A 224 -5.44 -34.13 -27.92
N TYR A 225 -5.65 -32.87 -28.25
CA TYR A 225 -6.79 -32.13 -27.72
C TYR A 225 -7.50 -31.34 -28.82
N TYR A 226 -8.77 -31.07 -28.59
CA TYR A 226 -9.55 -30.09 -29.35
C TYR A 226 -10.26 -29.14 -28.39
N THR A 227 -10.78 -28.03 -28.90
CA THR A 227 -11.51 -27.05 -28.12
C THR A 227 -12.96 -26.94 -28.57
N ASP A 228 -13.84 -26.69 -27.61
CA ASP A 228 -15.21 -26.26 -27.84
C ASP A 228 -15.47 -24.94 -27.10
N ILE A 229 -16.44 -24.16 -27.59
CA ILE A 229 -16.89 -22.96 -26.89
C ILE A 229 -18.24 -23.27 -26.23
N VAL A 230 -18.26 -23.32 -24.90
CA VAL A 230 -19.46 -23.56 -24.10
C VAL A 230 -19.69 -22.31 -23.25
N ASP A 231 -20.85 -21.68 -23.39
CA ASP A 231 -21.22 -20.45 -22.67
C ASP A 231 -20.18 -19.32 -22.78
N GLY A 232 -19.56 -19.18 -23.96
CA GLY A 232 -18.53 -18.17 -24.23
C GLY A 232 -17.16 -18.47 -23.61
N LYS A 233 -16.96 -19.67 -23.04
CA LYS A 233 -15.68 -20.13 -22.50
C LYS A 233 -15.10 -21.25 -23.34
N THR A 234 -13.79 -21.21 -23.54
CA THR A 234 -13.05 -22.30 -24.18
C THR A 234 -12.97 -23.49 -23.22
N VAL A 235 -13.45 -24.64 -23.68
CA VAL A 235 -13.34 -25.93 -23.00
C VAL A 235 -12.36 -26.79 -23.78
N TYR A 236 -11.41 -27.39 -23.08
CA TYR A 236 -10.40 -28.26 -23.66
C TYR A 236 -10.80 -29.73 -23.46
N HIS A 237 -10.70 -30.50 -24.53
CA HIS A 237 -11.01 -31.94 -24.52
C HIS A 237 -9.79 -32.74 -24.91
N GLU A 238 -9.19 -33.45 -23.96
CA GLU A 238 -8.06 -34.35 -24.21
C GLU A 238 -8.56 -35.74 -24.60
N VAL A 239 -7.94 -36.28 -25.64
CA VAL A 239 -8.26 -37.60 -26.18
C VAL A 239 -6.98 -38.36 -26.50
N PRO A 240 -6.99 -39.70 -26.39
CA PRO A 240 -5.93 -40.53 -26.95
C PRO A 240 -5.72 -40.24 -28.44
N THR A 241 -4.48 -40.34 -28.92
CA THR A 241 -4.14 -40.07 -30.33
C THR A 241 -4.94 -40.94 -31.30
N ALA A 242 -5.26 -42.18 -30.91
CA ALA A 242 -6.06 -43.10 -31.73
C ALA A 242 -7.53 -42.66 -31.88
N ASP A 243 -8.04 -41.85 -30.96
CA ASP A 243 -9.45 -41.44 -30.90
C ASP A 243 -9.69 -40.09 -31.63
N ALA A 244 -8.63 -39.38 -32.00
CA ALA A 244 -8.67 -38.11 -32.73
C ALA A 244 -9.01 -38.32 -34.22
N THR A 245 -10.24 -38.74 -34.49
CA THR A 245 -10.69 -39.17 -35.83
C THR A 245 -11.82 -38.31 -36.42
N ASP A 246 -12.43 -37.40 -35.65
CA ASP A 246 -13.54 -36.57 -36.11
C ASP A 246 -13.02 -35.45 -37.05
N PRO A 247 -13.35 -35.46 -38.35
CA PRO A 247 -12.85 -34.47 -39.30
C PRO A 247 -13.43 -33.06 -39.08
N SER A 248 -14.46 -32.90 -38.25
CA SER A 248 -15.03 -31.59 -37.89
C SER A 248 -14.25 -30.86 -36.81
N LYS A 249 -13.32 -31.54 -36.13
CA LYS A 249 -12.49 -30.99 -35.06
C LYS A 249 -11.06 -30.78 -35.54
N THR A 250 -10.46 -29.68 -35.09
CA THR A 250 -9.01 -29.47 -35.23
C THR A 250 -8.33 -29.99 -33.99
N TYR A 251 -7.41 -30.94 -34.17
CA TYR A 251 -6.67 -31.57 -33.09
C TYR A 251 -5.23 -31.06 -33.01
N TYR A 252 -4.78 -30.79 -31.79
CA TYR A 252 -3.42 -30.33 -31.49
C TYR A 252 -2.74 -31.30 -30.51
N ASP A 253 -1.42 -31.27 -30.46
CA ASP A 253 -0.62 -32.19 -29.64
C ASP A 253 -0.73 -31.90 -28.15
N VAL A 254 -0.84 -32.97 -27.36
CA VAL A 254 -0.65 -32.98 -25.91
C VAL A 254 0.64 -33.73 -25.61
N TYR A 255 1.50 -33.12 -24.82
CA TYR A 255 2.83 -33.63 -24.50
C TYR A 255 2.87 -34.26 -23.12
N LYS A 256 3.84 -35.14 -22.91
CA LYS A 256 4.06 -35.81 -21.62
C LYS A 256 4.35 -34.75 -20.55
N SER A 257 3.66 -34.84 -19.41
CA SER A 257 3.87 -33.99 -18.25
C SER A 257 3.36 -34.65 -16.98
N SER A 258 3.58 -34.02 -15.83
CA SER A 258 2.94 -34.42 -14.58
C SER A 258 1.42 -34.43 -14.71
N ALA A 259 0.74 -35.28 -13.93
CA ALA A 259 -0.70 -35.51 -14.05
C ALA A 259 -1.54 -34.24 -13.90
N TRP A 260 -1.10 -33.27 -13.09
CA TRP A 260 -1.79 -31.99 -12.89
C TRP A 260 -1.41 -30.90 -13.90
N VAL A 261 -0.48 -31.17 -14.80
CA VAL A 261 -0.03 -30.22 -15.82
C VAL A 261 -0.67 -30.57 -17.15
N PHE A 262 -1.20 -29.55 -17.81
CA PHE A 262 -1.62 -29.61 -19.19
C PHE A 262 -0.54 -28.97 -20.07
N CYS A 263 0.33 -29.80 -20.64
CA CYS A 263 1.38 -29.38 -21.57
C CYS A 263 0.93 -29.67 -23.00
N ARG A 264 0.80 -28.64 -23.84
CA ARG A 264 0.20 -28.79 -25.18
C ARG A 264 0.75 -27.77 -26.17
N TYR A 265 0.56 -28.05 -27.46
CA TYR A 265 0.75 -27.03 -28.50
C TYR A 265 -0.46 -26.09 -28.55
N ASP A 266 -0.26 -24.78 -28.64
CA ASP A 266 -1.33 -23.78 -28.79
C ASP A 266 -1.03 -22.84 -29.95
N ASP A 267 -1.86 -22.91 -30.99
CA ASP A 267 -1.69 -22.21 -32.26
C ASP A 267 -1.76 -20.68 -32.09
N ASN A 268 -2.51 -20.17 -31.09
CA ASN A 268 -2.55 -18.73 -30.81
C ASN A 268 -1.21 -18.19 -30.32
N THR A 269 -0.43 -19.04 -29.66
CA THR A 269 0.94 -18.72 -29.21
C THR A 269 2.01 -19.17 -30.20
N GLY A 270 1.64 -20.02 -31.17
CA GLY A 270 2.57 -20.64 -32.11
C GLY A 270 3.56 -21.61 -31.46
N GLY A 271 3.27 -22.11 -30.25
CA GLY A 271 4.23 -22.88 -29.47
C GLY A 271 3.63 -23.71 -28.33
N VAL A 272 4.51 -24.28 -27.53
CA VAL A 272 4.13 -25.10 -26.37
C VAL A 272 3.70 -24.19 -25.23
N VAL A 273 2.53 -24.45 -24.67
CA VAL A 273 2.00 -23.78 -23.48
C VAL A 273 1.80 -24.80 -22.36
N THR A 274 1.89 -24.31 -21.13
CA THR A 274 1.73 -25.11 -19.92
C THR A 274 0.75 -24.42 -18.97
N ALA A 275 -0.07 -25.22 -18.33
CA ALA A 275 -1.08 -24.79 -17.39
C ALA A 275 -1.28 -25.87 -16.31
N VAL A 276 -1.71 -25.48 -15.12
CA VAL A 276 -2.30 -26.42 -14.18
C VAL A 276 -3.70 -26.74 -14.66
N ARG A 277 -4.05 -28.03 -14.65
CA ARG A 277 -5.39 -28.52 -14.95
C ARG A 277 -6.38 -28.02 -13.89
N ASP A 278 -7.56 -27.61 -14.34
CA ASP A 278 -8.55 -26.94 -13.48
C ASP A 278 -8.93 -27.78 -12.25
N GLU A 279 -9.03 -29.09 -12.38
CA GLU A 279 -9.36 -30.00 -11.28
C GLU A 279 -8.27 -30.10 -10.21
N TYR A 280 -7.01 -29.78 -10.54
CA TYR A 280 -5.88 -29.80 -9.61
C TYR A 280 -5.52 -28.42 -9.05
N MET A 281 -6.00 -27.32 -9.65
CA MET A 281 -5.72 -25.96 -9.16
C MET A 281 -6.08 -25.76 -7.68
N PRO A 282 -7.23 -26.27 -7.17
CA PRO A 282 -7.56 -26.16 -5.74
C PRO A 282 -6.52 -26.81 -4.81
N VAL A 283 -5.90 -27.92 -5.23
CA VAL A 283 -4.85 -28.60 -4.45
C VAL A 283 -3.66 -27.66 -4.24
N PHE A 284 -3.18 -27.04 -5.32
CA PHE A 284 -2.06 -26.12 -5.23
C PHE A 284 -2.41 -24.86 -4.47
N LYS A 285 -3.61 -24.31 -4.68
CA LYS A 285 -4.14 -23.18 -3.90
C LYS A 285 -4.10 -23.46 -2.41
N ASP A 286 -4.62 -24.59 -1.97
CA ASP A 286 -4.60 -24.99 -0.56
C ASP A 286 -3.18 -25.18 -0.03
N LEU A 287 -2.29 -25.76 -0.85
CA LEU A 287 -0.90 -25.97 -0.47
C LEU A 287 -0.16 -24.65 -0.26
N ILE A 288 -0.20 -23.74 -1.23
CA ILE A 288 0.49 -22.45 -1.12
C ILE A 288 -0.15 -21.52 -0.09
N SER A 289 -1.42 -21.76 0.29
CA SER A 289 -2.09 -21.06 1.39
C SER A 289 -1.55 -21.44 2.78
N LEU A 290 -0.75 -22.52 2.90
CA LEU A 290 -0.06 -22.87 4.15
C LEU A 290 1.18 -22.02 4.41
N ILE A 291 1.69 -21.31 3.40
CA ILE A 291 2.90 -20.49 3.52
C ILE A 291 2.61 -19.26 4.40
N PRO A 292 3.37 -19.03 5.48
CA PRO A 292 3.15 -17.89 6.35
C PRO A 292 3.55 -16.57 5.67
N PHE A 293 2.94 -15.47 6.10
CA PHE A 293 3.19 -14.12 5.56
C PHE A 293 4.68 -13.77 5.47
N THR A 294 5.46 -14.12 6.49
CA THR A 294 6.89 -13.80 6.58
C THR A 294 7.68 -14.38 5.41
N ASP A 295 7.31 -15.57 4.97
CA ASP A 295 8.01 -16.27 3.90
C ASP A 295 7.62 -15.71 2.53
N TRP A 296 6.35 -15.28 2.37
CA TRP A 296 5.90 -14.60 1.16
C TRP A 296 6.63 -13.30 0.87
N VAL A 297 6.97 -12.54 1.92
CA VAL A 297 7.66 -11.24 1.80
C VAL A 297 9.17 -11.36 1.94
N TYR A 298 9.71 -12.52 2.28
CA TYR A 298 11.15 -12.71 2.35
C TYR A 298 11.75 -12.87 0.95
N SER A 299 12.78 -12.08 0.64
CA SER A 299 13.54 -12.19 -0.59
C SER A 299 14.85 -12.94 -0.32
N THR A 300 15.02 -14.10 -0.94
CA THR A 300 16.25 -14.89 -0.83
C THR A 300 17.43 -14.23 -1.55
N SER A 301 17.18 -13.50 -2.65
CA SER A 301 18.21 -12.74 -3.37
C SER A 301 18.79 -11.62 -2.51
N ASP A 302 17.92 -10.90 -1.81
CA ASP A 302 18.29 -9.69 -1.07
C ASP A 302 18.55 -9.98 0.40
N LYS A 303 18.25 -11.21 0.85
CA LYS A 303 18.37 -11.69 2.23
C LYS A 303 17.66 -10.79 3.24
N ALA A 304 16.49 -10.30 2.87
CA ALA A 304 15.72 -9.33 3.64
C ALA A 304 14.21 -9.48 3.39
N TYR A 305 13.42 -9.03 4.37
CA TYR A 305 11.96 -8.97 4.27
C TYR A 305 11.55 -7.71 3.53
N LYS A 306 10.72 -7.85 2.50
CA LYS A 306 10.22 -6.77 1.65
C LYS A 306 9.04 -6.04 2.29
N VAL A 307 9.27 -5.48 3.46
CA VAL A 307 8.31 -4.65 4.20
C VAL A 307 8.90 -3.27 4.44
N ASP A 308 8.09 -2.24 4.22
CA ASP A 308 8.51 -0.85 4.34
C ASP A 308 7.43 -0.05 5.08
N PHE A 309 7.83 0.59 6.18
CA PHE A 309 6.99 1.51 6.92
C PHE A 309 7.68 2.88 7.01
N SER A 310 6.91 3.93 6.80
CA SER A 310 7.32 5.31 7.02
C SER A 310 6.25 6.06 7.77
N ARG A 311 6.65 6.79 8.82
CA ARG A 311 5.86 7.79 9.53
C ARG A 311 6.55 9.13 9.39
N LYS A 312 5.85 10.10 8.82
CA LYS A 312 6.33 11.47 8.63
C LYS A 312 5.35 12.46 9.22
N TYR A 313 5.86 13.62 9.58
CA TYR A 313 5.05 14.73 10.06
C TYR A 313 5.25 15.95 9.15
N SER A 314 4.20 16.75 9.03
CA SER A 314 4.30 18.08 8.46
C SER A 314 3.57 19.09 9.33
N LEU A 315 4.04 20.32 9.31
CA LEU A 315 3.42 21.45 10.00
C LEU A 315 2.74 22.33 8.96
N ASN A 316 1.43 22.51 9.09
CA ASN A 316 0.70 23.55 8.39
C ASN A 316 0.67 24.77 9.30
N LEU A 317 1.53 25.74 8.98
CA LEU A 317 1.72 26.94 9.79
C LEU A 317 0.82 28.08 9.28
N VAL A 318 0.32 28.90 10.20
CA VAL A 318 -0.44 30.14 9.93
C VAL A 318 0.12 31.26 10.80
N PHE A 319 0.39 32.42 10.20
CA PHE A 319 0.81 33.63 10.90
C PHE A 319 -0.38 34.58 11.07
N LYS A 320 -0.69 34.92 12.32
CA LYS A 320 -1.79 35.79 12.72
C LYS A 320 -1.26 37.06 13.36
N VAL A 321 -1.95 38.16 13.16
CA VAL A 321 -1.65 39.45 13.77
C VAL A 321 -2.90 39.96 14.46
N PHE A 322 -2.74 40.44 15.69
CA PHE A 322 -3.82 40.98 16.51
C PHE A 322 -3.58 42.46 16.73
N ASP A 323 -4.64 43.26 16.70
CA ASP A 323 -4.61 44.63 17.17
C ASP A 323 -4.94 44.71 18.67
N THR A 324 -4.81 45.91 19.25
CA THR A 324 -5.09 46.18 20.67
C THR A 324 -6.57 46.00 21.06
N GLU A 325 -7.47 45.90 20.09
CA GLU A 325 -8.90 45.65 20.29
C GLU A 325 -9.22 44.14 20.20
N GLY A 326 -8.23 43.32 19.83
CA GLY A 326 -8.34 41.86 19.73
C GLY A 326 -8.72 41.36 18.34
N HIS A 327 -8.75 42.24 17.33
CA HIS A 327 -9.13 41.84 15.97
C HIS A 327 -7.99 41.09 15.30
N CYS A 328 -8.30 39.91 14.76
CA CYS A 328 -7.31 39.02 14.16
C CYS A 328 -7.29 39.15 12.63
N GLY A 329 -6.12 39.46 12.09
CA GLY A 329 -5.83 39.43 10.66
C GLY A 329 -4.85 38.30 10.32
N TYR A 330 -5.11 37.58 9.23
CA TYR A 330 -4.18 36.60 8.66
C TYR A 330 -4.48 36.34 7.19
N THR A 331 -3.48 35.88 6.44
CA THR A 331 -3.70 35.46 5.04
C THR A 331 -4.52 34.17 5.03
N THR A 332 -5.67 34.17 4.33
CA THR A 332 -6.54 32.99 4.19
C THR A 332 -6.25 32.20 2.92
N GLY A 333 -6.64 30.92 2.88
CA GLY A 333 -6.47 30.05 1.70
C GLY A 333 -5.05 29.49 1.56
N GLU A 334 -4.77 28.85 0.43
CA GLU A 334 -3.48 28.16 0.18
C GLU A 334 -2.26 29.09 0.27
N SER A 335 -2.41 30.37 -0.07
CA SER A 335 -1.33 31.35 0.02
C SER A 335 -0.95 31.68 1.47
N GLY A 336 -1.86 31.48 2.42
CA GLY A 336 -1.68 31.82 3.83
C GLY A 336 -1.18 30.68 4.71
N ILE A 337 -1.33 29.43 4.28
CA ILE A 337 -0.79 28.26 4.96
C ILE A 337 0.59 27.95 4.41
N LYS A 338 1.60 27.85 5.29
CA LYS A 338 2.95 27.41 4.91
C LYS A 338 3.19 26.01 5.45
N GLN A 339 3.34 25.04 4.55
CA GLN A 339 3.62 23.67 4.92
C GLN A 339 5.13 23.44 5.08
N ILE A 340 5.51 22.80 6.19
CA ILE A 340 6.86 22.38 6.50
C ILE A 340 6.90 20.87 6.66
N GLU A 341 7.71 20.17 5.87
CA GLU A 341 7.98 18.74 6.10
C GLU A 341 9.03 18.58 7.19
N LEU A 342 8.78 17.66 8.13
CA LEU A 342 9.69 17.35 9.22
C LEU A 342 10.45 16.05 8.94
N ASN A 343 11.78 16.12 9.01
CA ASN A 343 12.69 14.98 8.86
C ASN A 343 13.16 14.45 10.22
#